data_AF-A0A7C2VK35-F1
#
_entry.id   AF-A0A7C2VK35-F1
#
_cell.length_a   1.000
_cell.length_b   1.000
_cell.length_c   1.000
_cell.angle_alpha   90.00
_cell.angle_beta   90.00
_cell.angle_gamma   90.00
#
_symmetry.space_group_name_H-M   'P 1'
#
loop_
_entity.id
_entity.type
_entity.pdbx_description
1 polymer ?
#
loop_
_entity_poly.entity_id
_entity_poly.type
_entity_poly.pdbx_seq_one_letter_code
_entity_poly.pdbx_strand_id
1 'polypeptide(L)' 'MLVTPIDGKGRISLPKKFREKCGRKVIIKEANGYLEVHPLPNYRESKGKYPLKKSIEEVEEDEEKLLLERG' A
#
# COMPACT_ATOMS: atom_id res chain seq x y z
N MET A 1 7.78 23.52 -7.81
CA MET A 1 8.01 22.87 -6.50
C MET A 1 6.68 22.90 -5.75
N LEU A 2 6.18 21.75 -5.30
CA LEU A 2 4.91 21.70 -4.57
C LEU A 2 5.21 21.29 -3.14
N VAL A 3 4.92 22.19 -2.20
CA VAL A 3 5.20 22.03 -0.77
C VAL A 3 3.86 21.92 -0.06
N THR A 4 3.65 20.81 0.65
CA THR A 4 2.47 20.62 1.49
C THR A 4 2.95 20.57 2.95
N PRO A 5 2.43 21.42 3.84
CA PRO A 5 2.78 21.36 5.25
C PRO A 5 2.24 20.09 5.90
N ILE A 6 2.96 19.59 6.90
CA ILE A 6 2.52 18.51 7.77
C ILE A 6 1.62 19.11 8.86
N ASP A 7 0.43 18.54 9.04
CA ASP A 7 -0.50 18.90 10.11
C ASP A 7 0.04 18.50 11.50
N GLY A 8 -0.49 19.07 12.58
CA GLY A 8 -0.11 18.76 13.96
C GLY A 8 -0.31 17.30 14.39
N LYS A 9 -0.97 16.48 13.55
CA LYS A 9 -1.10 15.02 13.73
C LYS A 9 -0.18 14.20 12.81
N GLY A 10 0.80 14.81 12.16
CA GLY A 10 1.72 14.11 11.25
C GLY A 10 1.10 13.71 9.91
N ARG A 11 -0.01 14.35 9.51
CA ARG A 11 -0.72 14.04 8.26
C ARG A 11 -0.28 14.97 7.14
N ILE A 12 -0.26 14.45 5.90
CA ILE A 12 0.03 15.24 4.70
C ILE A 12 -1.20 15.23 3.79
N SER A 13 -1.64 16.42 3.36
CA SER A 13 -2.72 16.53 2.39
C SER A 13 -2.19 16.27 0.98
N LEU A 14 -2.46 15.08 0.44
CA LEU A 14 -2.10 14.76 -0.94
C LEU A 14 -2.79 15.73 -1.93
N PRO A 15 -2.08 16.32 -2.90
CA PRO A 15 -2.69 17.17 -3.92
C PRO A 15 -3.63 16.39 -4.84
N LYS A 16 -4.62 17.07 -5.44
CA LYS A 16 -5.66 16.43 -6.27
C LYS A 16 -5.08 15.51 -7.35
N LYS A 17 -4.09 15.99 -8.10
CA LYS A 17 -3.41 15.22 -9.17
C LYS A 17 -2.79 13.90 -8.68
N PHE A 18 -2.33 13.84 -7.43
CA PHE A 18 -1.76 12.63 -6.84
C PHE A 18 -2.86 11.69 -6.31
N ARG A 19 -3.92 12.23 -5.70
CA ARG A 19 -5.07 11.43 -5.25
C ARG A 19 -5.73 10.68 -6.40
N GLU A 20 -5.85 11.32 -7.57
CA GLU A 20 -6.42 10.70 -8.78
C GLU A 20 -5.62 9.49 -9.25
N LYS A 21 -4.29 9.46 -9.03
CA LYS A 21 -3.43 8.33 -9.39
C LYS A 21 -3.34 7.24 -8.31
N CYS A 22 -3.39 7.63 -7.04
CA CYS A 22 -3.12 6.74 -5.92
C CYS A 22 -4.36 5.92 -5.48
N GLY A 23 -5.57 6.39 -5.78
CA GLY A 23 -6.80 5.73 -5.36
C GLY A 23 -7.08 5.87 -3.85
N ARG A 24 -7.87 4.94 -3.29
CA ARG A 24 -8.31 4.98 -1.88
C ARG A 24 -7.28 4.45 -0.87
N LYS A 25 -6.39 3.56 -1.30
CA LYS A 25 -5.39 2.90 -0.46
C LYS A 25 -4.02 3.02 -1.10
N VAL A 26 -3.01 3.28 -0.28
CA VAL A 26 -1.63 3.45 -0.72
C VAL A 26 -0.69 2.64 0.15
N ILE A 27 0.44 2.27 -0.43
CA ILE A 27 1.59 1.71 0.28
C ILE A 27 2.59 2.84 0.45
N ILE A 28 3.10 3.03 1.66
CA ILE A 28 4.18 3.96 1.95
C ILE A 28 5.45 3.12 2.19
N LYS A 29 6.53 3.43 1.47
CA LYS A 29 7.83 2.78 1.64
C LYS A 29 8.89 3.84 1.88
N GLU A 30 9.82 3.57 2.78
CA GLU A 30 11.03 4.37 2.90
C GLU A 30 12.08 3.87 1.92
N ALA A 31 12.62 4.76 1.10
CA ALA A 31 13.70 4.46 0.16
C ALA A 31 14.63 5.68 0.02
N ASN A 32 15.93 5.45 0.18
CA ASN A 32 16.98 6.46 -0.04
C ASN A 32 16.78 7.78 0.73
N GLY A 33 16.22 7.73 1.95
CA GLY A 33 15.98 8.91 2.78
C GLY A 33 14.70 9.68 2.42
N TYR A 34 13.82 9.12 1.60
CA TYR A 34 12.52 9.68 1.26
C TYR A 34 11.40 8.66 1.45
N LEU A 35 10.18 9.16 1.60
CA LEU A 35 8.98 8.33 1.62
C LEU A 35 8.36 8.28 0.23
N GLU A 36 8.33 7.09 -0.36
CA GLU A 36 7.63 6.79 -1.59
C GLU A 36 6.18 6.38 -1.29
N VAL A 37 5.24 6.93 -2.06
CA VAL A 37 3.82 6.62 -1.96
C VAL A 37 3.39 5.95 -3.26
N HIS A 38 2.96 4.69 -3.16
CA HIS A 38 2.52 3.89 -4.30
C HIS A 38 1.04 3.55 -4.15
N PRO A 39 0.25 3.50 -5.23
CA PRO A 39 -1.10 2.93 -5.17
C PRO A 39 -1.04 1.49 -4.69
N LEU A 40 -2.04 1.06 -3.91
CA LEU A 40 -2.18 -0.34 -3.57
C LEU A 40 -2.49 -1.12 -4.87
N PRO A 41 -1.62 -2.05 -5.31
CA PRO A 41 -1.84 -2.79 -6.54
C PRO A 41 -3.06 -3.70 -6.38
N ASN A 42 -3.80 -3.91 -7.47
CA ASN A 42 -4.88 -4.88 -7.47
C ASN A 42 -4.30 -6.30 -7.34
N TYR A 43 -4.94 -7.19 -6.58
CA TYR A 43 -4.49 -8.58 -6.39
C TYR A 43 -4.18 -9.27 -7.73
N ARG A 44 -5.03 -9.05 -8.73
CA ARG A 44 -4.85 -9.58 -10.10
C ARG A 44 -3.58 -9.09 -10.81
N GLU A 45 -3.14 -7.86 -10.54
CA GLU A 45 -1.92 -7.27 -11.12
C GLU A 45 -0.67 -7.58 -10.29
N SER A 46 -0.86 -8.03 -9.06
CA SER A 46 0.20 -8.32 -8.09
C SER A 46 0.70 -9.77 -8.19
N LYS A 47 -0.11 -10.66 -8.75
CA LYS A 47 0.20 -12.09 -8.92
C LYS A 47 1.47 -12.24 -9.77
N GLY A 48 2.55 -12.69 -9.13
CA GLY A 48 3.86 -12.92 -9.76
C GLY A 48 4.80 -11.71 -9.87
N LYS A 49 4.40 -10.50 -9.48
CA LYS A 49 5.26 -9.29 -9.54
C LYS A 49 6.12 -9.06 -8.30
N TYR A 50 5.73 -9.61 -7.16
CA TYR A 50 6.48 -9.50 -5.92
C TYR A 50 7.06 -10.86 -5.56
N PRO A 51 8.34 -10.94 -5.16
CA PRO A 51 8.91 -12.17 -4.64
C PRO A 51 8.24 -12.46 -3.30
N LEU A 52 7.18 -13.27 -3.35
CA LEU A 52 6.59 -13.82 -2.15
C LEU A 52 7.58 -14.84 -1.59
N LYS A 53 7.91 -14.72 -0.31
CA LYS A 53 8.70 -15.76 0.41
C LYS A 53 7.93 -17.07 0.56
N LYS A 54 6.63 -17.04 0.27
CA LYS A 54 5.67 -18.14 0.34
C LYS A 54 5.02 -18.32 -1.02
N SER A 55 4.62 -19.54 -1.32
CA SER A 55 3.83 -19.86 -2.51
C SER A 55 2.47 -19.17 -2.43
N ILE A 56 1.82 -18.98 -3.58
CA ILE A 56 0.51 -18.31 -3.63
C ILE A 56 -0.54 -19.10 -2.84
N GLU A 57 -0.48 -20.43 -2.86
CA GLU A 57 -1.37 -21.28 -2.06
C GLU A 57 -1.23 -21.02 -0.56
N GLU A 58 0.01 -20.87 -0.07
CA GLU A 58 0.29 -20.63 1.35
C GLU A 58 -0.24 -19.26 1.80
N VAL A 59 -0.25 -18.26 0.91
CA VAL A 59 -0.81 -16.93 1.20
C VAL A 59 -2.34 -16.98 1.28
N GLU A 60 -2.98 -17.78 0.43
CA GLU A 60 -4.44 -17.97 0.43
C GLU A 60 -4.90 -18.74 1.70
N GLU A 61 -4.14 -19.76 2.13
CA GLU A 61 -4.40 -20.48 3.39
C GLU A 61 -4.23 -19.59 4.64
N ASP A 62 -3.22 -18.72 4.66
CA ASP A 62 -3.04 -17.75 5.76
C ASP A 62 -4.20 -16.73 5.81
N GLU A 63 -4.70 -16.29 4.65
CA GLU A 63 -5.84 -15.37 4.58
C GLU A 63 -7.13 -16.02 5.10
N GLU A 64 -7.38 -17.28 4.74
CA GLU A 64 -8.55 -18.04 5.22
C GLU A 64 -8.51 -18.23 6.74
N LYS A 65 -7.35 -18.56 7.31
CA LYS A 65 -7.17 -18.66 8.77
C LYS A 65 -7.42 -17.34 9.48
N LEU A 66 -6.88 -16.24 8.97
CA LEU A 66 -7.08 -14.89 9.56
C LEU A 66 -8.54 -14.45 9.53
N LEU A 67 -9.31 -14.87 8.52
CA LEU A 67 -10.75 -14.59 8.44
C LEU A 67 -11.55 -15.41 9.44
N LEU A 68 -11.17 -16.66 9.69
CA LEU A 68 -11.80 -17.54 10.68
C LEU A 68 -11.52 -17.11 12.12
N GLU A 69 -10.33 -16.58 12.43
CA GLU A 69 -9.99 -16.08 13.77
C GLU A 69 -10.66 -14.73 14.12
N ARG A 70 -11.25 -14.05 13.13
CA ARG A 70 -11.96 -12.77 13.30
C ARG A 70 -13.49 -12.91 13.42
N GLY A 71 -14.03 -14.12 13.25
CA GLY A 71 -15.45 -14.45 13.49
C GLY A 71 -15.68 -14.93 14.92
#